data_AF-A0A0M6WKW2-F1
#
_entry.id   AF-A0A0M6WKW2-F1
#
_cell.length_a   1.000
_cell.length_b   1.000
_cell.length_c   1.000
_cell.angle_alpha   90.00
_cell.angle_beta   90.00
_cell.angle_gamma   90.00
#
_symmetry.space_group_name_H-M   'P 1'
#
loop_
_entity.id
_entity.type
_entity.pdbx_description
1 polymer ?
#
loop_
_entity_poly.entity_id
_entity_poly.type
_entity_poly.pdbx_seq_one_letter_code
_entity_poly.pdbx_strand_id
1 'polypeptide(L)'
;MSLNLKKISGKCICFFILFFLVCFISYPVKAGVITNSTQKKQLFAVPGGGWSTITVEVHYNENYTASGSNNKFTGRSKTVFFNRAYTTSCPVCSLDNVKHSNGTVFSSWTKGQLYVDTSKWENGSTYDNTTSVTYSATTSNTGTLSFMLSCSGGMPASSADSVRLNLNTK
;
A
#
# COMPACT_ATOMS: atom_id res chain seq x y z
N MET A 1 -7.03 -44.54 -45.43
CA MET A 1 -6.58 -43.16 -45.73
C MET A 1 -5.19 -42.99 -45.13
N SER A 2 -4.15 -43.09 -45.97
CA SER A 2 -2.74 -43.09 -45.52
C SER A 2 -2.25 -41.65 -45.34
N LEU A 3 -1.86 -41.28 -44.12
CA LEU A 3 -1.21 -40.00 -43.82
C LEU A 3 0.27 -40.10 -44.21
N ASN A 4 0.62 -39.47 -45.33
CA ASN A 4 1.99 -39.29 -45.78
C ASN A 4 2.72 -38.28 -44.86
N LEU A 5 3.59 -38.75 -43.98
CA LEU A 5 4.57 -37.90 -43.30
C LEU A 5 5.71 -37.56 -44.27
N LYS A 6 5.62 -36.38 -44.88
CA LYS A 6 6.74 -35.78 -45.63
C LYS A 6 7.92 -35.55 -44.69
N LYS A 7 9.13 -35.96 -45.13
CA LYS A 7 10.42 -35.73 -44.47
C LYS A 7 10.57 -34.26 -44.07
N ILE A 8 10.40 -33.95 -42.79
CA ILE A 8 10.67 -32.62 -42.22
C ILE A 8 12.19 -32.45 -42.23
N SER A 9 12.68 -31.47 -42.99
CA SER A 9 14.11 -31.17 -43.06
C SER A 9 14.63 -30.70 -41.70
N GLY A 10 15.84 -31.12 -41.31
CA GLY A 10 16.44 -30.80 -39.99
C GLY A 10 16.53 -29.30 -39.68
N LYS A 11 16.50 -28.43 -40.70
CA LYS A 11 16.47 -26.97 -40.54
C LYS A 11 15.15 -26.45 -39.94
N CYS A 12 14.01 -27.10 -40.21
CA CYS A 12 12.72 -26.72 -39.62
C CYS A 12 12.62 -27.12 -38.14
N ILE A 13 13.29 -28.21 -37.75
CA ILE A 13 13.30 -28.70 -36.36
C ILE A 13 14.13 -27.76 -35.47
N CYS A 14 15.30 -27.30 -35.94
CA CYS A 14 16.10 -26.32 -35.22
C CYS A 14 15.39 -24.98 -35.03
N PHE A 15 14.62 -24.51 -36.02
CA PHE A 15 13.87 -23.25 -35.90
C PHE A 15 12.73 -23.34 -34.87
N PHE A 16 12.02 -24.48 -34.82
CA PHE A 16 10.97 -24.71 -33.82
C PHE A 16 11.52 -24.82 -32.40
N ILE A 17 12.66 -25.48 -32.22
CA ILE A 17 13.32 -25.59 -30.91
C ILE A 17 13.85 -24.23 -30.45
N LEU A 18 14.43 -23.43 -31.35
CA LEU A 18 14.91 -22.08 -31.03
C LEU A 18 13.75 -21.13 -30.66
N PHE A 19 12.61 -21.22 -31.36
CA PHE A 19 11.41 -20.43 -31.06
C PHE A 19 10.78 -20.84 -29.71
N PHE A 20 10.75 -22.13 -29.39
CA PHE A 20 10.33 -22.59 -28.06
C PHE A 20 11.29 -22.13 -26.96
N LEU A 21 12.61 -22.17 -27.17
CA LEU A 21 13.60 -21.76 -26.17
C LEU A 21 13.52 -20.26 -25.82
N VAL A 22 13.18 -19.40 -26.80
CA VAL A 22 13.00 -17.95 -26.58
C VAL A 22 11.66 -17.65 -25.88
N CYS A 23 10.63 -18.46 -26.10
CA CYS A 23 9.31 -18.31 -25.46
C CYS A 23 9.29 -18.72 -23.97
N PHE A 24 10.30 -19.44 -23.46
CA PHE A 24 10.37 -19.91 -22.06
C PHE A 24 11.36 -19.16 -21.17
N ILE A 25 11.92 -18.02 -21.62
CA ILE A 25 12.70 -17.15 -20.72
C ILE A 25 11.73 -16.34 -19.85
N SER A 26 11.05 -17.04 -18.94
CA SER A 26 10.30 -16.44 -17.84
C SER A 26 11.32 -15.96 -16.80
N TYR A 27 11.78 -14.72 -16.92
CA TYR A 27 12.57 -14.11 -15.84
C TYR A 27 11.73 -14.13 -14.56
N PRO A 28 12.24 -14.64 -13.43
CA PRO A 28 11.49 -14.62 -12.17
C PRO A 28 11.22 -13.16 -11.79
N VAL A 29 9.95 -12.79 -11.81
CA VAL A 29 9.48 -11.48 -11.42
C VAL A 29 9.52 -11.41 -9.90
N LYS A 30 10.53 -10.75 -9.32
CA LYS A 30 10.65 -10.60 -7.87
C LYS A 30 9.64 -9.56 -7.38
N ALA A 31 8.55 -10.03 -6.77
CA ALA A 31 7.63 -9.18 -6.02
C ALA A 31 8.21 -8.85 -4.64
N GLY A 32 7.96 -7.64 -4.16
CA GLY A 32 8.39 -7.18 -2.85
C GLY A 32 7.39 -6.20 -2.25
N VAL A 33 7.50 -5.99 -0.95
CA VAL A 33 6.67 -5.04 -0.19
C VAL A 33 7.59 -4.18 0.67
N ILE A 34 7.37 -2.87 0.65
CA ILE A 34 7.95 -1.95 1.62
C ILE A 34 6.82 -1.51 2.55
N THR A 35 7.06 -1.55 3.85
CA THR A 35 6.05 -1.23 4.87
C THR A 35 6.65 -0.40 5.98
N ASN A 36 5.82 0.42 6.60
CA ASN A 36 6.11 1.14 7.83
C ASN A 36 4.79 1.43 8.53
N SER A 37 4.87 1.72 9.82
CA SER A 37 3.71 2.09 10.61
C SER A 37 4.09 3.14 11.65
N THR A 38 3.05 3.79 12.19
CA THR A 38 3.21 4.65 13.36
C THR A 38 2.01 4.49 14.27
N GLN A 39 2.23 4.72 15.55
CA GLN A 39 1.18 4.76 16.56
C GLN A 39 1.05 6.18 17.09
N LYS A 40 -0.18 6.66 17.23
CA LYS A 40 -0.45 7.96 17.82
C LYS A 40 -1.61 7.89 18.80
N LYS A 41 -1.43 8.53 19.95
CA LYS A 41 -2.48 8.75 20.95
C LYS A 41 -2.76 10.24 21.05
N GLN A 42 -4.05 10.59 21.11
CA GLN A 42 -4.49 11.97 21.30
C GLN A 42 -5.58 12.04 22.36
N LEU A 43 -5.42 13.01 23.26
CA LEU A 43 -6.43 13.42 24.25
C LEU A 43 -7.06 14.74 23.79
N PHE A 44 -8.37 14.82 23.91
CA PHE A 44 -9.18 15.98 23.55
C PHE A 44 -10.00 16.40 24.77
N ALA A 45 -9.87 17.66 25.19
CA ALA A 45 -10.79 18.26 26.15
C ALA A 45 -12.03 18.75 25.40
N VAL A 46 -13.23 18.31 25.81
CA VAL A 46 -14.50 18.78 25.23
C VAL A 46 -15.19 19.65 26.28
N PRO A 47 -15.29 20.99 26.10
CA PRO A 47 -15.95 21.87 27.05
C PRO A 47 -17.37 21.42 27.37
N GLY A 48 -17.68 21.22 28.66
CA GLY A 48 -18.98 20.67 29.11
C GLY A 48 -19.21 19.19 28.79
N GLY A 49 -18.29 18.55 28.04
CA GLY A 49 -18.42 17.18 27.54
C GLY A 49 -17.38 16.19 28.08
N GLY A 50 -16.42 16.66 28.88
CA GLY A 50 -15.39 15.83 29.52
C GLY A 50 -14.18 15.58 28.63
N TRP A 51 -13.63 14.36 28.72
CA TRP A 51 -12.43 13.96 27.98
C TRP A 51 -12.75 12.91 26.93
N SER A 52 -12.13 13.05 25.77
CA SER A 52 -12.17 12.07 24.69
C SER A 52 -10.76 11.67 24.29
N THR A 53 -10.53 10.39 24.07
CA THR A 53 -9.23 9.83 23.68
C THR A 53 -9.38 8.93 22.47
N ILE A 54 -8.36 8.98 21.62
CA ILE A 54 -8.17 8.03 20.53
C ILE A 54 -6.72 7.58 20.51
N THR A 55 -6.52 6.28 20.36
CA THR A 55 -5.23 5.68 20.03
C THR A 55 -5.38 5.02 18.67
N VAL A 56 -4.46 5.29 17.74
CA VAL A 56 -4.44 4.70 16.40
C VAL A 56 -3.10 4.03 16.12
N GLU A 57 -3.13 2.95 15.34
CA GLU A 57 -1.96 2.42 14.64
C GLU A 57 -2.25 2.49 13.14
N VAL A 58 -1.41 3.21 12.40
CA VAL A 58 -1.56 3.44 10.96
C VAL A 58 -0.43 2.72 10.24
N HIS A 59 -0.78 1.87 9.28
CA HIS A 59 0.16 1.15 8.42
C HIS A 59 0.07 1.68 6.99
N TYR A 60 1.23 1.78 6.35
CA TYR A 60 1.35 2.14 4.95
C TYR A 60 2.29 1.15 4.26
N ASN A 61 1.80 0.55 3.17
CA ASN A 61 2.54 -0.43 2.38
C ASN A 61 2.59 -0.02 0.90
N GLU A 62 3.70 -0.35 0.25
CA GLU A 62 3.91 -0.24 -1.19
C GLU A 62 4.34 -1.60 -1.74
N ASN A 63 3.52 -2.16 -2.64
CA ASN A 63 3.83 -3.39 -3.37
C ASN A 63 4.58 -3.03 -4.64
N TYR A 64 5.67 -3.71 -4.90
CA TYR A 64 6.45 -3.51 -6.11
C TYR A 64 6.91 -4.81 -6.75
N THR A 65 7.34 -4.67 -8.00
CA THR A 65 7.88 -5.73 -8.83
C THR A 65 9.19 -5.23 -9.42
N ALA A 66 10.27 -5.97 -9.19
CA ALA A 66 11.58 -5.62 -9.73
C ALA A 66 11.65 -5.89 -11.24
N SER A 67 12.23 -4.95 -12.00
CA SER A 67 12.41 -5.04 -13.45
C SER A 67 13.72 -4.37 -13.85
N GLY A 68 14.81 -5.13 -13.78
CA GLY A 68 16.15 -4.64 -14.13
C GLY A 68 16.63 -3.50 -13.22
N SER A 69 16.87 -2.32 -13.80
CA SER A 69 17.30 -1.11 -13.08
C SER A 69 16.13 -0.33 -12.46
N ASN A 70 14.88 -0.74 -12.70
CA ASN A 70 13.68 -0.08 -12.25
C ASN A 70 12.81 -1.03 -11.41
N ASN A 71 11.89 -0.47 -10.65
CA ASN A 71 10.79 -1.20 -10.02
C ASN A 71 9.47 -0.60 -10.47
N LYS A 72 8.51 -1.48 -10.76
CA LYS A 72 7.12 -1.12 -10.94
C LYS A 72 6.40 -1.27 -9.61
N PHE A 73 6.00 -0.16 -9.00
CA PHE A 73 5.12 -0.14 -7.83
C PHE A 73 3.70 -0.38 -8.32
N THR A 74 3.15 -1.55 -8.03
CA THR A 74 1.90 -2.04 -8.60
C THR A 74 0.68 -1.73 -7.74
N GLY A 75 0.90 -1.41 -6.47
CA GLY A 75 -0.19 -1.03 -5.59
C GLY A 75 0.27 -0.59 -4.21
N ARG A 76 -0.69 -0.07 -3.44
CA ARG A 76 -0.49 0.55 -2.13
C ARG A 76 -1.64 0.15 -1.25
N SER A 77 -1.36 0.00 0.04
CA SER A 77 -2.40 -0.12 1.04
C SER A 77 -2.19 0.87 2.17
N LYS A 78 -3.31 1.38 2.70
CA LYS A 78 -3.35 2.17 3.93
C LYS A 78 -4.35 1.52 4.89
N THR A 79 -3.89 1.24 6.11
CA THR A 79 -4.70 0.59 7.14
C THR A 79 -4.63 1.41 8.41
N VAL A 80 -5.76 1.58 9.10
CA VAL A 80 -5.82 2.17 10.43
C VAL A 80 -6.53 1.21 11.37
N PHE A 81 -5.96 0.99 12.54
CA PHE A 81 -6.61 0.40 13.71
C PHE A 81 -6.81 1.48 14.76
N PHE A 82 -7.88 1.40 15.55
CA PHE A 82 -8.11 2.39 16.60
C PHE A 82 -8.82 1.83 17.83
N ASN A 83 -8.55 2.48 18.96
CA ASN A 83 -9.27 2.39 20.23
C ASN A 83 -9.74 3.78 20.62
N ARG A 84 -11.00 3.91 21.07
CA ARG A 84 -11.56 5.19 21.49
C ARG A 84 -12.19 5.07 22.86
N ALA A 85 -12.02 6.09 23.69
CA ALA A 85 -12.78 6.25 24.94
C ALA A 85 -13.24 7.71 25.04
N TYR A 86 -14.55 7.91 25.17
CA TYR A 86 -15.18 9.23 25.11
C TYR A 86 -16.48 9.23 25.90
N THR A 87 -16.89 10.42 26.36
CA THR A 87 -18.18 10.62 27.05
C THR A 87 -19.23 11.18 26.11
N THR A 88 -18.92 12.31 25.46
CA THR A 88 -19.90 13.06 24.65
C THR A 88 -19.54 13.11 23.17
N SER A 89 -18.28 13.37 22.82
CA SER A 89 -17.84 13.50 21.43
C SER A 89 -16.87 12.40 21.05
N CYS A 90 -17.25 11.59 20.05
CA CYS A 90 -16.42 10.49 19.56
C CYS A 90 -15.26 11.04 18.69
N PRO A 91 -13.99 10.77 19.06
CA PRO A 91 -12.86 11.13 18.22
C PRO A 91 -12.76 10.19 17.01
N VAL A 92 -12.23 10.71 15.91
CA VAL A 92 -12.11 9.99 14.63
C VAL A 92 -10.69 10.12 14.06
N CYS A 93 -10.32 9.18 13.20
CA CYS A 93 -9.10 9.23 12.41
C CYS A 93 -9.47 9.28 10.92
N SER A 94 -8.88 10.23 10.21
CA SER A 94 -9.02 10.39 8.76
C SER A 94 -7.68 10.13 8.08
N LEU A 95 -7.69 9.30 7.04
CA LEU A 95 -6.50 8.94 6.25
C LEU A 95 -6.50 9.68 4.91
N ASP A 96 -5.48 10.48 4.66
CA ASP A 96 -5.32 11.20 3.41
C ASP A 96 -4.89 10.29 2.25
N ASN A 97 -4.82 10.88 1.06
CA ASN A 97 -4.20 10.23 -0.10
C ASN A 97 -2.68 10.11 0.11
N VAL A 98 -2.15 8.97 -0.32
CA VAL A 98 -0.69 8.78 -0.38
C VAL A 98 -0.11 9.74 -1.41
N LYS A 99 0.99 10.40 -1.03
CA LYS A 99 1.77 11.27 -1.91
C LYS A 99 3.20 10.78 -1.99
N HIS A 100 3.71 10.66 -3.21
CA HIS A 100 5.14 10.49 -3.41
C HIS A 100 5.82 11.85 -3.50
N SER A 101 7.08 11.92 -3.06
CA SER A 101 7.85 13.18 -2.99
C SER A 101 8.08 13.85 -4.35
N ASN A 102 7.90 13.13 -5.45
CA ASN A 102 7.92 13.68 -6.82
C ASN A 102 6.59 14.37 -7.23
N GLY A 103 5.63 14.49 -6.31
CA GLY A 103 4.33 15.12 -6.55
C GLY A 103 3.22 14.17 -7.00
N THR A 104 3.49 12.88 -7.22
CA THR A 104 2.44 11.91 -7.56
C THR A 104 1.49 11.71 -6.38
N VAL A 105 0.18 11.81 -6.63
CA VAL A 105 -0.89 11.62 -5.62
C VAL A 105 -1.79 10.46 -6.04
N PHE A 106 -2.07 9.56 -5.09
CA PHE A 106 -2.95 8.41 -5.31
C PHE A 106 -4.30 8.65 -4.66
N SER A 107 -5.34 8.86 -5.48
CA SER A 107 -6.67 9.27 -5.02
C SER A 107 -7.77 8.22 -5.18
N SER A 108 -7.58 7.22 -6.05
CA SER A 108 -8.57 6.17 -6.27
C SER A 108 -8.34 5.02 -5.28
N TRP A 109 -9.13 4.98 -4.21
CA TRP A 109 -9.01 3.98 -3.14
C TRP A 109 -10.25 3.11 -3.07
N THR A 110 -10.04 1.80 -3.01
CA THR A 110 -11.10 0.82 -2.75
C THR A 110 -11.01 0.39 -1.29
N LYS A 111 -12.13 0.44 -0.57
CA LYS A 111 -12.19 -0.08 0.80
C LYS A 111 -12.14 -1.61 0.76
N GLY A 112 -11.21 -2.21 1.50
CA GLY A 112 -11.08 -3.65 1.65
C GLY A 112 -11.78 -4.19 2.89
N GLN A 113 -11.74 -5.52 3.03
CA GLN A 113 -12.14 -6.20 4.27
C GLN A 113 -10.92 -6.28 5.21
N LEU A 114 -11.12 -6.03 6.49
CA LEU A 114 -10.08 -6.04 7.50
C LEU A 114 -10.47 -6.97 8.64
N TYR A 115 -9.58 -7.91 8.98
CA TYR A 115 -9.66 -8.61 10.24
C TYR A 115 -9.09 -7.71 11.34
N VAL A 116 -9.83 -7.58 12.44
CA VAL A 116 -9.41 -6.79 13.61
C VAL A 116 -9.27 -7.74 14.79
N ASP A 117 -8.06 -7.81 15.36
CA ASP A 117 -7.83 -8.48 16.63
C ASP A 117 -8.46 -7.65 17.76
N THR A 118 -9.65 -8.07 18.18
CA THR A 118 -10.47 -7.36 19.18
C THR A 118 -9.89 -7.40 20.58
N SER A 119 -8.85 -8.21 20.83
CA SER A 119 -8.10 -8.15 22.09
C SER A 119 -7.18 -6.92 22.17
N LYS A 120 -6.81 -6.34 21.02
CA LYS A 120 -5.90 -5.18 20.91
C LYS A 120 -6.63 -3.92 20.44
N TRP A 121 -7.59 -4.05 19.52
CA TRP A 121 -8.21 -2.93 18.82
C TRP A 121 -9.73 -3.02 18.78
N GLU A 122 -10.41 -1.90 18.99
CA GLU A 122 -11.87 -1.79 18.89
C GLU A 122 -12.35 -2.01 17.45
N ASN A 123 -11.67 -1.40 16.48
CA ASN A 123 -12.01 -1.49 15.06
C ASN A 123 -10.85 -1.04 14.16
N GLY A 124 -11.07 -1.05 12.85
CA GLY A 124 -10.14 -0.51 11.86
C GLY A 124 -10.75 -0.36 10.48
N SER A 125 -9.95 0.10 9.53
CA SER A 125 -10.31 0.13 8.12
C SER A 125 -9.06 -0.01 7.26
N THR A 126 -9.21 -0.67 6.12
CA THR A 126 -8.14 -0.87 5.14
C THR A 126 -8.59 -0.42 3.76
N TYR A 127 -7.66 0.13 2.99
CA TYR A 127 -7.91 0.64 1.65
C TYR A 127 -6.75 0.31 0.73
N ASP A 128 -7.07 0.00 -0.52
CA ASP A 128 -6.09 -0.37 -1.53
C ASP A 128 -6.18 0.55 -2.75
N ASN A 129 -5.03 0.84 -3.33
CA ASN A 129 -4.87 1.53 -4.60
C ASN A 129 -4.00 0.68 -5.53
N THR A 130 -4.44 0.46 -6.77
CA THR A 130 -3.75 -0.38 -7.77
C THR A 130 -3.08 0.43 -8.88
N THR A 131 -3.01 1.76 -8.73
CA THR A 131 -2.39 2.64 -9.71
C THR A 131 -0.89 2.33 -9.76
N SER A 132 -0.40 1.97 -10.94
CA SER A 132 1.01 1.62 -11.12
C SER A 132 1.88 2.83 -11.42
N VAL A 133 3.08 2.87 -10.85
CA VAL A 133 4.14 3.82 -11.18
C VAL A 133 5.48 3.09 -11.27
N THR A 134 6.42 3.63 -12.05
CA THR A 134 7.75 3.04 -12.21
C THR A 134 8.80 4.02 -11.76
N TYR A 135 9.74 3.55 -10.95
CA TYR A 135 10.90 4.32 -10.49
C TYR A 135 12.18 3.52 -10.69
N SER A 136 13.33 4.23 -10.73
CA SER A 136 14.62 3.58 -10.59
C SER A 136 14.69 2.81 -9.28
N ALA A 137 15.38 1.66 -9.28
CA ALA A 137 15.57 0.86 -8.09
C ALA A 137 16.34 1.59 -6.98
N THR A 138 17.14 2.60 -7.33
CA THR A 138 17.87 3.49 -6.41
C THR A 138 17.20 4.86 -6.29
N THR A 139 15.89 4.94 -6.47
CA THR A 139 15.16 6.22 -6.37
C THR A 139 15.31 6.85 -4.99
N SER A 140 15.39 8.18 -4.95
CA SER A 140 15.28 8.96 -3.70
C SER A 140 13.83 9.30 -3.35
N ASN A 141 12.86 8.80 -4.11
CA ASN A 141 11.46 9.07 -3.86
C ASN A 141 11.02 8.45 -2.53
N THR A 142 10.17 9.16 -1.81
CA THR A 142 9.52 8.66 -0.59
C THR A 142 8.03 8.71 -0.75
N GLY A 143 7.33 7.71 -0.23
CA GLY A 143 5.89 7.76 -0.05
C GLY A 143 5.52 8.36 1.31
N THR A 144 4.46 9.14 1.38
CA THR A 144 3.92 9.70 2.63
C THR A 144 2.41 9.49 2.69
N LEU A 145 1.96 8.88 3.78
CA LEU A 145 0.56 8.77 4.17
C LEU A 145 0.32 9.69 5.37
N SER A 146 -0.34 10.82 5.15
CA SER A 146 -0.78 11.70 6.24
C SER A 146 -2.09 11.22 6.84
N PHE A 147 -2.28 11.49 8.12
CA PHE A 147 -3.56 11.26 8.79
C PHE A 147 -3.82 12.33 9.85
N MET A 148 -5.11 12.53 10.15
CA MET A 148 -5.55 13.50 11.13
C MET A 148 -6.51 12.86 12.12
N LEU A 149 -6.17 13.02 13.40
CA LEU A 149 -7.05 12.73 14.52
C LEU A 149 -7.85 13.97 14.83
N SER A 150 -9.17 13.86 14.94
CA SER A 150 -10.03 15.00 15.28
C SER A 150 -11.13 14.60 16.25
N CYS A 151 -11.63 15.57 16.99
CA CYS A 151 -12.77 15.40 17.89
C CYS A 151 -13.64 16.65 17.81
N SER A 152 -14.92 16.48 17.47
CA SER A 152 -15.85 17.61 17.41
C SER A 152 -15.95 18.29 18.78
N GLY A 153 -15.82 19.61 18.83
CA GLY A 153 -15.79 20.37 20.08
C GLY A 153 -14.54 20.14 20.95
N GLY A 154 -13.58 19.32 20.50
CA GLY A 154 -12.35 19.03 21.21
C GLY A 154 -11.35 20.19 21.17
N MET A 155 -10.53 20.29 22.22
CA MET A 155 -9.38 21.17 22.31
C MET A 155 -8.11 20.32 22.59
N PRO A 156 -7.12 20.32 21.67
CA PRO A 156 -7.15 20.94 20.34
C PRO A 156 -8.22 20.30 19.42
N ALA A 157 -8.68 20.97 18.37
CA ALA A 157 -9.70 20.40 17.47
C ALA A 157 -9.19 19.17 16.70
N SER A 158 -7.89 19.14 16.42
CA SER A 158 -7.24 18.06 15.69
C SER A 158 -5.76 17.94 16.02
N SER A 159 -5.18 16.82 15.61
CA SER A 159 -3.76 16.48 15.73
C SER A 159 -3.36 15.62 14.53
N ALA A 160 -2.42 16.12 13.73
CA ALA A 160 -1.98 15.47 12.50
C ALA A 160 -0.69 14.68 12.68
N ASP A 161 -0.48 13.67 11.85
CA ASP A 161 0.77 12.91 11.76
C ASP A 161 0.91 12.24 10.39
N SER A 162 1.98 11.47 10.20
CA SER A 162 2.19 10.73 8.95
C SER A 162 3.03 9.46 9.11
N VAL A 163 2.87 8.56 8.16
CA VAL A 163 3.76 7.41 7.93
C VAL A 163 4.55 7.67 6.65
N ARG A 164 5.88 7.50 6.70
CA ARG A 164 6.76 7.72 5.55
C ARG A 164 7.54 6.46 5.18
N LEU A 165 7.65 6.20 3.88
CA LEU A 165 8.43 5.11 3.28
C LEU A 165 9.54 5.64 2.40
N ASN A 166 10.71 5.03 2.46
CA ASN A 166 11.71 5.15 1.40
C ASN A 166 11.35 4.16 0.28
N LEU A 167 11.27 4.63 -0.97
CA LEU A 167 10.92 3.77 -2.12
C LEU A 167 12.17 3.18 -2.81
N ASN A 168 13.36 3.43 -2.27
CA ASN A 168 14.57 2.70 -2.66
C ASN A 168 14.43 1.22 -2.26
N THR A 169 14.69 0.31 -3.20
CA THR A 169 14.57 -1.14 -2.98
C THR A 169 15.91 -1.87 -3.12
N LYS A 170 17.02 -1.13 -3.20
CA LYS A 170 18.37 -1.66 -3.33
C LYS A 170 19.17 -1.40 -2.07
#